data_AF-A0A3N5MAK9-F1
#
_entry.id   AF-A0A3N5MAK9-F1
#
_cell.length_a   1.000
_cell.length_b   1.000
_cell.length_c   1.000
_cell.angle_alpha   90.00
_cell.angle_beta   90.00
_cell.angle_gamma   90.00
#
_symmetry.space_group_name_H-M   'P 1'
#
loop_
_entity.id
_entity.type
_entity.pdbx_description
1 polymer ?
#
loop_
_entity_poly.entity_id
_entity_poly.type
_entity_poly.pdbx_seq_one_letter_code
_entity_poly.pdbx_strand_id
1 'polypeptide(L)'
;MKRARRTIILSERLCGRECRTFVGYKFRIPFVNANGSCWAKYFAEALRGSGLDQLPQFFNIIWGDMSLIGPRPRTAAEFRDYFVRAPECLLARPDFISIRQSYRPTYGDQRAEVALDRYYVRNWSL
;
A
#
# COMPACT_ATOMS: atom_id res chain seq x y z
N MET A 1 -23.26 -18.74 -12.86
CA MET A 1 -22.81 -17.32 -12.77
C MET A 1 -22.68 -16.93 -11.31
N LYS A 2 -21.44 -16.82 -10.77
CA LYS A 2 -21.22 -16.40 -9.38
C LYS A 2 -21.48 -14.90 -9.26
N ARG A 3 -22.53 -14.52 -8.54
CA ARG A 3 -22.86 -13.13 -8.18
C ARG A 3 -21.68 -12.57 -7.37
N ALA A 4 -20.80 -11.80 -8.01
CA ALA A 4 -19.66 -11.17 -7.34
C ALA A 4 -20.21 -10.31 -6.18
N ARG A 5 -19.89 -10.68 -4.94
CA ARG A 5 -20.32 -9.95 -3.76
C ARG A 5 -19.80 -8.52 -3.85
N ARG A 6 -20.71 -7.55 -3.73
CA ARG A 6 -20.45 -6.10 -3.74
C ARG A 6 -19.74 -5.70 -2.45
N THR A 7 -18.49 -6.11 -2.25
CA THR A 7 -17.76 -5.81 -1.03
C THR A 7 -17.26 -4.36 -1.05
N ILE A 8 -17.56 -3.61 0.02
CA ILE A 8 -17.13 -2.21 0.19
C ILE A 8 -15.64 -2.13 0.54
N ILE A 9 -15.08 -3.18 1.13
CA ILE A 9 -13.66 -3.27 1.49
C ILE A 9 -12.96 -4.22 0.52
N LEU A 10 -11.84 -3.76 -0.03
CA LEU A 10 -10.84 -4.59 -0.68
C LEU A 10 -9.87 -5.08 0.38
N SER A 11 -9.55 -6.36 0.32
CA SER A 11 -8.52 -6.97 1.16
C SER A 11 -7.48 -7.63 0.28
N GLU A 12 -6.22 -7.44 0.65
CA GLU A 12 -5.07 -8.01 -0.05
C GLU A 12 -4.10 -8.58 0.97
N ARG A 13 -3.49 -9.74 0.65
CA ARG A 13 -2.47 -10.35 1.50
C ARG A 13 -1.12 -9.71 1.19
N LEU A 14 -0.55 -9.07 2.19
CA LEU A 14 0.69 -8.31 2.10
C LEU A 14 1.77 -8.96 2.98
N CYS A 15 3.02 -8.71 2.62
CA CYS A 15 4.18 -9.12 3.38
C CYS A 15 4.54 -8.02 4.40
N GLY A 16 4.59 -8.38 5.68
CA GLY A 16 5.01 -7.53 6.78
C GLY A 16 6.44 -7.80 7.22
N ARG A 17 6.80 -7.29 8.40
CA ARG A 17 8.12 -7.51 9.01
C ARG A 17 8.39 -9.01 9.20
N GLU A 18 9.65 -9.43 9.03
CA GLU A 18 10.07 -10.83 9.16
C GLU A 18 9.27 -11.80 8.27
N CYS A 19 8.80 -11.35 7.11
CA CYS A 19 7.94 -12.13 6.20
C CYS A 19 6.57 -12.54 6.79
N ARG A 20 6.11 -11.92 7.88
CA ARG A 20 4.80 -12.23 8.44
C ARG A 20 3.72 -11.67 7.51
N THR A 21 2.84 -12.54 7.02
CA THR A 21 1.75 -12.10 6.16
C THR A 21 0.62 -11.50 6.97
N PHE A 22 0.10 -10.35 6.54
CA PHE A 22 -1.08 -9.73 7.10
C PHE A 22 -2.07 -9.34 6.00
N VAL A 23 -3.28 -8.97 6.38
CA VAL A 23 -4.30 -8.51 5.43
C VAL A 23 -4.34 -6.99 5.46
N GLY A 24 -3.97 -6.37 4.35
CA GLY A 24 -4.15 -4.94 4.13
C GLY A 24 -5.56 -4.66 3.66
N TYR A 25 -6.19 -3.63 4.21
CA TYR A 25 -7.55 -3.24 3.87
C TYR A 25 -7.55 -1.89 3.12
N LYS A 26 -8.44 -1.75 2.13
CA LYS A 26 -8.73 -0.49 1.44
C LYS A 26 -10.21 -0.38 1.18
N PHE A 27 -10.75 0.84 1.11
CA PHE A 27 -12.10 0.98 0.58
C PHE A 27 -12.12 0.77 -0.94
N ARG A 28 -13.12 0.02 -1.40
CA ARG A 28 -13.43 -0.14 -2.81
C ARG A 28 -14.14 1.13 -3.27
N ILE A 29 -13.44 1.93 -4.06
CA ILE A 29 -14.02 3.12 -4.69
C ILE A 29 -14.80 2.66 -5.93
N PRO A 30 -16.08 3.07 -6.08
CA PRO A 30 -16.86 2.72 -7.26
C PRO A 30 -16.21 3.29 -8.53
N PHE A 31 -16.11 2.47 -9.58
CA PHE A 31 -15.72 2.94 -10.90
C PHE A 31 -16.92 3.65 -11.53
N VAL A 32 -16.75 4.91 -11.92
CA VAL A 32 -17.80 5.72 -12.52
C VAL A 32 -17.53 5.83 -14.02
N ASN A 33 -18.39 5.21 -14.83
CA ASN A 33 -18.36 5.33 -16.28
C ASN A 33 -18.77 6.74 -16.72
N ALA A 34 -18.51 7.09 -17.99
CA ALA A 34 -18.97 8.34 -18.60
C ALA A 34 -20.49 8.56 -18.50
N ASN A 35 -21.28 7.47 -18.42
CA ASN A 35 -22.73 7.49 -18.24
C ASN A 35 -23.18 7.30 -16.76
N GLY A 36 -22.23 7.30 -15.82
CA GLY A 36 -22.50 7.13 -14.39
C GLY A 36 -23.06 8.40 -13.75
N SER A 37 -23.65 8.27 -12.56
CA SER A 37 -24.19 9.42 -11.83
C SER A 37 -23.07 10.40 -11.44
N CYS A 38 -23.26 11.69 -11.72
CA CYS A 38 -22.30 12.74 -11.39
C CYS A 38 -21.94 12.75 -9.90
N TRP A 39 -22.91 12.47 -9.01
CA TRP A 39 -22.68 12.41 -7.57
C TRP A 39 -21.68 11.32 -7.16
N ALA A 40 -21.72 10.14 -7.79
CA ALA A 40 -20.77 9.08 -7.50
C ALA A 40 -19.33 9.47 -7.90
N LYS A 41 -19.18 10.26 -8.97
CA LYS A 41 -17.89 10.82 -9.39
C LYS A 41 -17.33 11.77 -8.33
N TYR A 42 -18.13 12.77 -7.92
CA TYR A 42 -17.71 13.73 -6.89
C TYR A 42 -17.41 13.05 -5.54
N PHE A 43 -18.19 12.05 -5.15
CA PHE A 43 -17.94 11.28 -3.94
C PHE A 43 -16.63 10.49 -4.02
N ALA A 44 -16.36 9.82 -5.14
CA ALA A 44 -15.11 9.11 -5.37
C ALA A 44 -13.90 10.06 -5.37
N GLU A 45 -14.02 11.24 -5.98
CA GLU A 45 -12.98 12.28 -5.97
C GLU A 45 -12.74 12.82 -4.56
N ALA A 46 -13.79 13.10 -3.79
CA ALA A 46 -13.69 13.56 -2.41
C ALA A 46 -13.03 12.51 -1.49
N LEU A 47 -13.39 11.23 -1.63
CA LEU A 47 -12.77 10.13 -0.87
C LEU A 47 -11.27 10.00 -1.17
N ARG A 48 -10.86 10.12 -2.43
CA ARG A 48 -9.44 10.08 -2.82
C ARG A 48 -8.70 11.34 -2.36
N GLY A 49 -9.32 12.51 -2.52
CA GLY A 49 -8.72 13.79 -2.14
C GLY A 49 -8.53 13.94 -0.63
N SER A 50 -9.39 13.31 0.17
CA SER A 50 -9.28 13.27 1.63
C SER A 50 -8.40 12.14 2.17
N GLY A 51 -7.98 11.17 1.34
CA GLY A 51 -7.24 9.99 1.76
C GLY A 51 -8.04 8.99 2.61
N LEU A 52 -9.36 9.19 2.72
CA LEU A 52 -10.24 8.32 3.53
C LEU A 52 -10.33 6.90 2.96
N ASP A 53 -9.99 6.69 1.69
CA ASP A 53 -9.94 5.38 1.07
C ASP A 53 -8.92 4.42 1.73
N GLN A 54 -7.92 4.98 2.41
CA GLN A 54 -6.88 4.23 3.11
C GLN A 54 -7.14 4.09 4.62
N LEU A 55 -8.21 4.68 5.16
CA LEU A 55 -8.57 4.57 6.58
C LEU A 55 -8.59 3.13 7.11
N PRO A 56 -9.07 2.10 6.35
CA PRO A 56 -9.01 0.72 6.81
C PRO A 56 -7.58 0.23 7.09
N GLN A 57 -6.60 0.74 6.34
CA GLN A 57 -5.19 0.42 6.47
C GLN A 57 -4.53 1.12 7.67
N PHE A 58 -5.07 2.26 8.10
CA PHE A 58 -4.62 2.92 9.32
C PHE A 58 -4.76 2.00 10.55
N PHE A 59 -5.79 1.16 10.59
CA PHE A 59 -5.94 0.19 11.68
C PHE A 59 -4.82 -0.87 11.69
N ASN A 60 -4.24 -1.24 10.54
CA ASN A 60 -3.06 -2.12 10.49
C ASN A 60 -1.82 -1.49 11.17
N ILE A 61 -1.74 -0.16 11.22
CA ILE A 61 -0.70 0.55 11.98
C ILE A 61 -0.97 0.39 13.47
N ILE A 62 -2.22 0.58 13.91
CA ILE A 62 -2.63 0.45 15.31
C ILE A 62 -2.39 -0.98 15.82
N TRP A 63 -2.67 -2.00 14.99
CA TRP A 63 -2.42 -3.40 15.33
C TRP A 63 -0.94 -3.81 15.22
N GLY A 64 -0.08 -2.95 14.68
CA GLY A 64 1.37 -3.18 14.61
C GLY A 64 1.85 -4.02 13.41
N ASP A 65 0.97 -4.30 12.44
CA ASP A 65 1.33 -4.93 11.16
C ASP A 65 2.12 -3.96 10.25
N MET A 66 1.77 -2.68 10.31
CA MET A 66 2.33 -1.61 9.49
C MET A 66 2.97 -0.49 10.35
N SER A 67 3.75 0.36 9.71
CA SER A 67 4.31 1.59 10.26
C SER A 67 3.76 2.79 9.50
N LEU A 68 3.79 3.98 10.11
CA LEU A 68 3.42 5.22 9.43
C LEU A 68 4.35 5.51 8.25
N ILE A 69 5.66 5.37 8.48
CA ILE A 69 6.73 5.52 7.48
C ILE A 69 7.52 4.21 7.44
N GLY A 70 7.88 3.77 6.24
CA GLY A 70 8.47 2.45 6.00
C GLY A 70 8.75 2.17 4.51
N PRO A 71 9.17 0.94 4.18
CA PRO A 71 9.17 0.42 2.82
C PRO A 71 7.76 0.06 2.34
N ARG A 72 7.52 0.06 1.02
CA ARG A 72 6.19 -0.23 0.46
C ARG A 72 5.72 -1.66 0.80
N PRO A 73 4.46 -1.86 1.26
CA PRO A 73 3.88 -3.20 1.34
C PRO A 73 3.76 -3.80 -0.06
N ARG A 74 4.30 -5.02 -0.24
CA ARG A 74 4.14 -5.79 -1.47
C ARG A 74 3.44 -7.11 -1.21
N THR A 75 2.79 -7.63 -2.23
CA THR A 75 2.20 -8.97 -2.19
C THR A 75 3.29 -10.04 -2.08
N ALA A 76 2.97 -11.23 -1.58
CA ALA A 76 3.95 -12.31 -1.48
C ALA A 76 4.59 -12.69 -2.83
N ALA A 77 3.86 -12.52 -3.94
CA ALA A 77 4.37 -12.75 -5.29
C ALA A 77 5.42 -11.71 -5.70
N GLU A 78 5.12 -10.42 -5.53
CA GLU A 78 6.06 -9.33 -5.80
C GLU A 78 7.26 -9.34 -4.83
N PHE A 79 7.05 -9.85 -3.62
CA PHE A 79 8.07 -9.86 -2.58
C PHE A 79 9.20 -10.84 -2.88
N ARG A 80 8.94 -11.92 -3.65
CA ARG A 80 9.95 -12.95 -3.94
C ARG A 80 11.18 -12.37 -4.66
N ASP A 81 10.95 -11.60 -5.71
CA ASP A 81 12.04 -10.97 -6.49
C ASP A 81 12.66 -9.77 -5.75
N TYR A 82 11.84 -9.09 -4.94
CA TYR A 82 12.28 -7.97 -4.11
C TYR A 82 13.23 -8.42 -3.00
N PHE A 83 12.91 -9.53 -2.32
CA PHE A 83 13.69 -10.09 -1.22
C PHE A 83 15.15 -10.36 -1.61
N VAL A 84 15.36 -10.94 -2.80
CA VAL A 84 16.71 -11.21 -3.32
C VAL A 84 17.54 -9.93 -3.44
N ARG A 85 16.90 -8.78 -3.67
CA ARG A 85 17.58 -7.50 -3.92
C ARG A 85 17.75 -6.63 -2.67
N ALA A 86 16.89 -6.80 -1.66
CA ALA A 86 16.91 -6.01 -0.43
C ALA A 86 16.36 -6.80 0.77
N PRO A 87 17.06 -7.85 1.23
CA PRO A 87 16.63 -8.66 2.38
C PRO A 87 16.54 -7.83 3.67
N GLU A 88 17.35 -6.78 3.82
CA GLU A 88 17.34 -5.90 4.99
C GLU A 88 15.99 -5.20 5.19
N CYS A 89 15.22 -4.97 4.11
CA CYS A 89 13.92 -4.32 4.19
C CYS A 89 12.86 -5.15 4.93
N LEU A 90 13.09 -6.45 5.12
CA LEU A 90 12.22 -7.29 5.96
C LEU A 90 12.27 -6.96 7.44
N LEU A 91 13.32 -6.27 7.88
CA LEU A 91 13.46 -5.88 9.27
C LEU A 91 12.59 -4.66 9.60
N ALA A 92 12.12 -3.94 8.58
CA ALA A 92 11.20 -2.82 8.75
C ALA A 92 9.74 -3.27 8.57
N ARG A 93 8.83 -2.60 9.27
CA ARG A 93 7.39 -2.73 9.00
C ARG A 93 7.05 -1.95 7.72
N PRO A 94 6.15 -2.46 6.88
CA PRO A 94 5.73 -1.76 5.67
C PRO A 94 5.00 -0.44 5.99
N ASP A 95 5.02 0.48 5.04
CA ASP A 95 4.51 1.84 5.16
C ASP A 95 3.00 2.01 4.96
N PHE A 96 2.46 3.01 5.63
CA PHE A 96 1.23 3.70 5.22
C PHE A 96 1.56 4.86 4.27
N ILE A 97 2.56 5.66 4.61
CA ILE A 97 3.09 6.76 3.78
C ILE A 97 4.43 6.32 3.19
N SER A 98 4.45 6.09 1.89
CA SER A 98 5.67 5.64 1.22
C SER A 98 6.62 6.79 0.93
N ILE A 99 7.89 6.62 1.27
CA ILE A 99 8.97 7.58 0.96
C ILE A 99 9.11 7.78 -0.54
N ARG A 100 8.72 6.77 -1.32
CA ARG A 100 8.60 6.85 -2.77
C ARG A 100 7.59 7.90 -3.21
N GLN A 101 6.50 8.12 -2.49
CA GLN A 101 5.53 9.16 -2.87
C GLN A 101 6.14 10.56 -2.76
N SER A 102 7.07 10.75 -1.82
CA SER A 102 7.83 11.99 -1.65
C SER A 102 8.93 12.15 -2.71
N TYR A 103 9.70 11.09 -2.97
CA TYR A 103 10.82 11.13 -3.91
C TYR A 103 10.44 10.94 -5.39
N ARG A 104 9.28 10.34 -5.66
CA ARG A 104 8.72 10.01 -6.99
C ARG A 104 9.76 9.56 -8.02
N PRO A 105 10.46 8.43 -7.80
CA PRO A 105 11.28 7.84 -8.85
C PRO A 105 10.44 7.57 -10.11
N THR A 106 11.09 7.58 -11.27
CA THR A 106 10.43 7.30 -12.55
C THR A 106 9.60 6.03 -12.46
N TYR A 107 8.35 6.10 -12.91
CA TYR A 107 7.43 4.97 -12.82
C TYR A 107 8.04 3.73 -13.47
N GLY A 108 8.10 2.63 -12.72
CA GLY A 108 8.67 1.36 -13.18
C GLY A 108 10.16 1.16 -12.92
N ASP A 109 10.88 2.17 -12.39
CA ASP A 109 12.28 2.00 -11.99
C ASP A 109 12.40 1.25 -10.66
N GLN A 110 12.33 -0.08 -10.75
CA GLN A 110 12.48 -0.97 -9.60
C GLN A 110 13.82 -0.80 -8.89
N ARG A 111 14.90 -0.41 -9.60
CA ARG A 111 16.22 -0.26 -8.97
C ARG A 111 16.24 0.97 -8.07
N ALA A 112 15.72 2.09 -8.54
CA ALA A 112 15.58 3.31 -7.74
C ALA A 112 14.66 3.08 -6.53
N GLU A 113 13.55 2.36 -6.72
CA GLU A 113 12.64 2.01 -5.61
C GLU A 113 13.36 1.22 -4.51
N VAL A 114 14.06 0.15 -4.90
CA VAL A 114 14.79 -0.71 -3.96
C VAL A 114 15.94 0.05 -3.28
N ALA A 115 16.59 0.98 -4.01
CA ALA A 115 17.65 1.82 -3.44
C ALA A 115 17.10 2.78 -2.38
N LEU A 116 15.94 3.40 -2.62
CA LEU A 116 15.26 4.27 -1.65
C LEU A 116 14.82 3.48 -0.40
N ASP A 117 14.20 2.32 -0.60
CA ASP A 117 13.76 1.47 0.51
C ASP A 117 14.96 1.00 1.35
N ARG A 118 16.10 0.65 0.71
CA ARG A 118 17.35 0.31 1.43
C ARG A 118 17.96 1.49 2.16
N TYR A 119 17.99 2.67 1.52
CA TYR A 119 18.50 3.89 2.13
C TYR A 119 17.72 4.21 3.40
N TYR A 120 16.39 4.13 3.33
CA TYR A 120 15.54 4.35 4.50
C TYR A 120 15.88 3.40 5.65
N VAL A 121 15.87 2.09 5.40
CA VAL A 121 16.07 1.09 6.45
C VAL A 121 17.44 1.22 7.13
N ARG A 122 18.47 1.62 6.37
CA ARG A 122 19.83 1.80 6.89
C ARG A 122 20.04 3.10 7.66
N ASN A 123 19.31 4.16 7.31
CA ASN A 123 19.50 5.50 7.88
C ASN A 123 18.35 5.93 8.79
N TRP A 124 17.40 5.03 9.09
CA TRP A 124 16.28 5.34 9.94
C TRP A 124 16.73 5.58 11.38
N SER A 125 16.50 6.79 11.88
CA SER A 125 16.69 7.22 13.26
C SER A 125 15.44 7.94 13.76
N LEU A 126 15.27 8.04 15.08
CA LEU A 126 14.17 8.81 15.70
C LEU A 126 14.51 10.29 15.80
#